data_AF-A0A2G2M2B2-F1
#
_entry.id   AF-A0A2G2M2B2-F1
#
_cell.length_a   1.000
_cell.length_b   1.000
_cell.length_c   1.000
_cell.angle_alpha   90.00
_cell.angle_beta   90.00
_cell.angle_gamma   90.00
#
_symmetry.space_group_name_H-M   'P 1'
#
loop_
_entity.id
_entity.type
_entity.pdbx_description
1 polymer ?
#
loop_
_entity_poly.entity_id
_entity_poly.type
_entity_poly.pdbx_seq_one_letter_code
_entity_poly.pdbx_strand_id
1 'polypeptide(L)' 'MKPEALIFKLHIVLGLTIFLIFPFTRLVHMISVPVKYLFRSGYQIVRRRG' A
#
# COMPACT_ATOMS: atom_id res chain seq x y z
N MET A 1 -14.62 -9.97 -32.98
CA MET A 1 -13.68 -9.98 -31.85
C MET A 1 -14.27 -9.09 -30.78
N LYS A 2 -14.57 -9.64 -29.61
CA LYS A 2 -15.29 -8.96 -28.52
C LYS A 2 -14.40 -7.87 -27.91
N PRO A 3 -14.67 -6.57 -28.13
CA PRO A 3 -13.78 -5.48 -27.66
C PRO A 3 -13.61 -5.49 -26.13
N GLU A 4 -14.57 -6.07 -25.41
CA GLU A 4 -14.49 -6.31 -23.97
C GLU A 4 -13.24 -7.11 -23.55
N ALA A 5 -12.81 -8.10 -24.33
CA ALA A 5 -11.66 -8.94 -23.97
C ALA A 5 -10.31 -8.19 -24.02
N LEU A 6 -10.21 -7.13 -24.83
CA LEU A 6 -8.99 -6.31 -24.91
C LEU A 6 -8.83 -5.42 -23.67
N ILE A 7 -9.94 -4.90 -23.14
CA ILE A 7 -9.95 -4.06 -21.93
C ILE A 7 -9.51 -4.89 -20.71
N PHE A 8 -10.02 -6.11 -20.57
CA PHE A 8 -9.60 -7.01 -19.48
C PHE A 8 -8.11 -7.38 -19.56
N LYS A 9 -7.61 -7.70 -20.76
CA LYS A 9 -6.18 -7.99 -20.95
C LYS A 9 -5.29 -6.80 -20.59
N LEU A 10 -5.65 -5.60 -21.04
CA LEU A 10 -4.92 -4.36 -20.68
C LEU A 10 -4.96 -4.09 -19.18
N HIS A 11 -6.12 -4.25 -18.54
CA HIS A 11 -6.27 -4.00 -17.10
C HIS A 11 -5.44 -4.96 -16.25
N ILE A 12 -5.42 -6.25 -16.60
CA ILE A 12 -4.63 -7.27 -15.88
C ILE A 12 -3.13 -6.96 -16.01
N VAL A 13 -2.65 -6.66 -17.22
CA VAL A 13 -1.24 -6.31 -17.45
C VAL A 13 -0.86 -5.06 -16.68
N LEU A 14 -1.72 -4.03 -16.72
CA LEU A 14 -1.49 -2.77 -16.01
C LEU A 14 -1.49 -2.99 -14.49
N GLY A 15 -2.45 -3.75 -13.95
CA GLY A 15 -2.53 -4.08 -12.52
C GLY A 15 -1.31 -4.87 -12.03
N LEU A 16 -0.87 -5.89 -12.78
CA LEU A 16 0.35 -6.66 -12.46
C LEU A 16 1.61 -5.79 -12.51
N THR A 17 1.70 -4.88 -13.48
CA THR A 17 2.83 -3.94 -13.61
C THR A 17 2.87 -2.97 -12.42
N ILE A 18 1.71 -2.45 -11.99
CA ILE A 18 1.61 -1.60 -10.80
C ILE A 18 2.02 -2.39 -9.55
N PHE A 19 1.60 -3.64 -9.40
CA PHE A 19 1.97 -4.48 -8.26
C PHE A 19 3.48 -4.75 -8.20
N LEU A 20 4.15 -4.95 -9.33
CA LEU A 20 5.61 -5.09 -9.40
C LEU A 20 6.34 -3.81 -8.97
N ILE A 21 5.81 -2.65 -9.38
CA ILE A 21 6.39 -1.32 -9.09
C ILE A 21 5.98 -0.81 -7.70
N PHE A 22 4.96 -1.42 -7.08
CA PHE A 22 4.38 -1.05 -5.79
C PHE A 22 5.42 -0.80 -4.66
N PRO A 23 6.42 -1.67 -4.41
CA PRO A 23 7.39 -1.43 -3.33
C PRO A 23 8.39 -0.30 -3.63
N PHE A 24 8.54 0.11 -4.89
CA PHE A 24 9.47 1.14 -5.33
C PHE A 24 8.83 2.53 -5.42
N THR A 25 7.52 2.64 -5.18
CA THR A 25 6.78 3.91 -5.19
C THR A 25 6.33 4.31 -3.80
N ARG A 26 5.91 5.56 -3.65
CA ARG A 26 5.32 6.11 -2.42
C ARG A 26 4.07 5.34 -1.94
N LEU A 27 3.51 4.44 -2.76
CA LEU A 27 2.39 3.56 -2.41
C LEU A 27 2.73 2.55 -1.30
N VAL A 28 4.01 2.19 -1.13
CA VAL A 28 4.48 1.33 -0.02
C VAL A 28 4.07 1.90 1.35
N HIS A 29 3.88 3.23 1.44
CA HIS A 29 3.51 3.91 2.68
C HIS A 29 2.13 3.52 3.21
N MET A 30 1.25 2.96 2.37
CA MET A 30 -0.04 2.42 2.80
C MET A 30 0.11 1.23 3.77
N ILE A 31 1.22 0.49 3.73
CA ILE A 31 1.46 -0.61 4.68
C ILE A 31 1.78 -0.08 6.08
N SER A 32 2.40 1.09 6.16
CA SER A 32 2.73 1.77 7.42
C SER A 32 1.55 2.54 8.01
N VAL A 33 0.31 2.28 7.57
CA VAL A 33 -0.87 2.92 8.16
C VAL A 33 -0.83 2.69 9.67
N PRO A 34 -0.87 3.76 10.46
CA PRO A 34 -0.72 3.69 11.90
C PRO A 34 -2.00 3.14 12.56
N VAL A 35 -2.41 1.91 12.24
CA VAL A 35 -3.55 1.22 12.87
C VAL A 35 -3.33 1.12 14.39
N LYS A 36 -2.06 0.96 14.79
CA LYS A 36 -1.65 0.93 16.19
C LYS A 36 -1.79 2.28 16.91
N TYR A 37 -1.99 3.40 16.21
CA TYR A 37 -2.31 4.68 16.87
C TYR A 37 -3.72 4.70 17.45
N LEU A 38 -4.70 4.04 16.80
CA LEU A 38 -6.09 4.03 17.28
C LEU A 38 -6.24 3.29 18.61
N PHE A 39 -5.45 2.23 18.82
CA PHE A 39 -5.43 1.47 20.07
C PHE A 39 -4.34 1.93 21.05
N ARG A 40 -3.71 3.09 20.82
CA ARG A 40 -2.61 3.58 21.65
C ARG A 40 -3.14 4.25 22.92
N SER A 41 -3.21 3.50 24.03
CA SER A 41 -3.67 3.99 25.34
C SER A 41 -2.62 4.80 26.13
N GLY A 42 -1.77 5.59 25.46
CA GLY A 42 -0.70 6.34 26.12
C GLY A 42 -0.10 7.40 25.22
N TYR A 43 -0.31 8.68 25.59
CA TYR A 43 0.19 9.84 24.85
C TYR A 43 1.66 10.17 25.16
N GLN A 44 2.19 9.69 26.28
CA GLN A 44 3.52 10.03 26.75
C GLN A 44 4.57 9.03 26.23
N ILE A 45 5.28 9.38 25.15
CA ILE A 45 6.42 8.61 24.66
C ILE A 45 7.69 9.15 25.33
N VAL A 46 8.07 8.59 26.48
CA VAL A 46 9.35 8.89 27.12
C VAL A 46 10.37 7.80 26.78
N ARG A 47 11.52 8.20 26.23
CA ARG A 47 12.69 7.32 26.10
C ARG A 47 13.50 7.50 27.38
N ARG A 48 13.62 6.45 28.20
CA ARG A 48 14.63 6.45 29.27
C ARG A 48 16.01 6.41 28.61
N ARG A 49 16.85 7.37 28.95
CA ARG A 49 18.27 7.36 28.59
C ARG A 49 18.93 6.31 29.50
N GLY A 50 19.60 5.33 28.89
CA GLY A 50 20.59 4.52 29.60
C GLY A 50 21.78 5.39 29.97
#